data_AF-A0A0F7PKZ1-F1
#
_entry.id   AF-A0A0F7PKZ1-F1
#
_cell.length_a   1.000
_cell.length_b   1.000
_cell.length_c   1.000
_cell.angle_alpha   90.00
_cell.angle_beta   90.00
_cell.angle_gamma   90.00
#
_symmetry.space_group_name_H-M   'P 1'
#
loop_
_entity.id
_entity.type
_entity.pdbx_description
1 polymer ?
#
loop_
_entity_poly.entity_id
_entity_poly.type
_entity_poly.pdbx_seq_one_letter_code
_entity_poly.pdbx_strand_id
1 'polypeptide(L)'
;MIEAHVVNARNKHLYERPFLTFLQRHHEHCAVGDRRSLLSGDGPELDPFDTPQATYLLGMLEDQVISSARLTPTTIANHMSEEFSDMCEHIRPCHPDWADLSRTCVLPEYRDTGANDTFGQMLCAVMEFCLDEGITHTGGVMRQFLLKNWLDLGWNVIPAGLPRLLSGEWHLVAYVDVNEISLRSGRLHAGIDRPLVVRNGAQIPFIKLSRSPTMETVS
;
A
#
# COMPACT_ATOMS: atom_id res chain seq x y z
N MET A 1 4.62 16.45 8.89
CA MET A 1 4.79 15.25 8.05
C MET A 1 4.59 14.03 8.91
N ILE A 2 4.00 12.97 8.36
CA ILE A 2 3.82 11.69 9.05
C ILE A 2 5.17 11.00 9.31
N GLU A 3 5.15 10.05 10.23
CA GLU A 3 6.13 8.97 10.32
C GLU A 3 5.45 7.68 9.86
N ALA A 4 5.93 7.09 8.77
CA ALA A 4 5.33 5.89 8.19
C ALA A 4 5.94 4.63 8.81
N HIS A 5 5.27 4.10 9.83
CA HIS A 5 5.77 2.97 10.59
C HIS A 5 5.51 1.67 9.83
N VAL A 6 6.57 0.89 9.57
CA VAL A 6 6.49 -0.43 8.93
C VAL A 6 6.00 -1.45 9.95
N VAL A 7 4.84 -2.03 9.70
CA VAL A 7 4.16 -2.98 10.59
C VAL A 7 3.92 -4.31 9.89
N ASN A 8 4.47 -5.38 10.44
CA ASN A 8 4.30 -6.75 9.99
C ASN A 8 4.03 -7.69 11.18
N ALA A 9 3.93 -8.99 10.91
CA ALA A 9 3.60 -9.98 11.93
C ALA A 9 4.54 -10.01 13.15
N ARG A 10 5.79 -9.53 13.06
CA ARG A 10 6.73 -9.57 14.19
C ARG A 10 6.68 -8.35 15.09
N ASN A 11 6.18 -7.22 14.61
CA ASN A 11 6.12 -5.99 15.40
C ASN A 11 4.69 -5.41 15.55
N LYS A 12 3.67 -6.01 14.93
CA LYS A 12 2.27 -5.54 15.04
C LYS A 12 1.77 -5.36 16.47
N HIS A 13 2.28 -6.15 17.42
CA HIS A 13 1.95 -6.05 18.84
C HIS A 13 2.29 -4.67 19.45
N LEU A 14 3.22 -3.93 18.84
CA LEU A 14 3.56 -2.56 19.25
C LEU A 14 2.51 -1.52 18.80
N TYR A 15 1.62 -1.88 17.89
CA TYR A 15 0.70 -0.97 17.19
C TYR A 15 -0.77 -1.34 17.35
N GLU A 16 -1.10 -2.38 18.12
CA GLU A 16 -2.47 -2.92 18.23
C GLU A 16 -3.48 -1.84 18.59
N ARG A 17 -3.23 -1.11 19.68
CA ARG A 17 -4.14 -0.06 20.15
C ARG A 17 -4.32 1.08 19.14
N PRO A 18 -3.27 1.78 18.69
CA PRO A 18 -3.45 2.91 17.76
C PRO A 18 -4.01 2.47 16.41
N PHE A 19 -3.69 1.26 15.92
CA PHE A 19 -4.24 0.75 14.67
C PHE A 19 -5.72 0.38 14.78
N LEU A 20 -6.16 -0.25 15.88
CA LEU A 20 -7.58 -0.53 16.12
C LEU A 20 -8.40 0.75 16.20
N THR A 21 -7.90 1.79 16.87
CA THR A 21 -8.55 3.11 16.91
C THR A 21 -8.70 3.69 15.51
N PHE A 22 -7.67 3.57 14.67
CA PHE A 22 -7.75 4.01 13.27
C PHE A 22 -8.80 3.24 12.47
N LEU A 23 -8.84 1.91 12.57
CA LEU A 23 -9.81 1.08 11.85
C LEU A 23 -11.26 1.41 12.26
N GLN A 24 -11.50 1.65 13.55
CA GLN A 24 -12.82 2.08 14.04
C GLN A 24 -13.22 3.41 13.41
N ARG A 25 -12.32 4.40 13.42
CA ARG A 25 -12.60 5.72 12.85
C ARG A 25 -12.75 5.67 11.33
N HIS A 26 -11.96 4.84 10.65
CA HIS A 26 -12.10 4.61 9.22
C HIS A 26 -13.49 4.05 8.90
N HIS A 27 -13.94 3.04 9.64
CA HIS A 27 -15.25 2.42 9.46
C HIS A 27 -16.38 3.44 9.62
N GLU A 28 -16.35 4.26 10.68
CA GLU A 28 -17.33 5.33 10.93
C GLU A 28 -17.48 6.30 9.74
N HIS A 29 -16.41 6.51 8.95
CA HIS A 29 -16.41 7.43 7.83
C HIS A 29 -16.60 6.77 6.46
N CYS A 30 -16.15 5.53 6.26
CA CYS A 30 -16.17 4.82 4.98
C CYS A 30 -17.39 3.91 4.80
N ALA A 31 -18.04 3.46 5.88
CA ALA A 31 -19.28 2.67 5.81
C ALA A 31 -20.45 3.40 5.10
N VAL A 32 -20.31 4.70 4.82
CA VAL A 32 -21.30 5.51 4.11
C VAL A 32 -21.21 5.37 2.57
N GLY A 33 -20.17 4.73 2.02
CA GLY A 33 -19.97 4.71 0.55
C GLY A 33 -19.47 3.42 -0.10
N ASP A 34 -18.72 2.57 0.61
CA ASP A 34 -18.10 1.38 -0.02
C ASP A 34 -18.70 0.08 0.52
N ARG A 35 -19.62 -0.51 -0.24
CA ARG A 35 -20.28 -1.79 0.08
C ARG A 35 -19.33 -3.00 0.05
N ARG A 36 -18.05 -2.82 -0.27
CA ARG A 36 -17.03 -3.89 -0.20
C ARG A 36 -16.37 -4.04 1.18
N SER A 37 -16.70 -3.16 2.12
CA SER A 37 -16.52 -3.39 3.57
C SER A 37 -17.53 -4.42 4.07
N LEU A 38 -17.50 -5.64 3.53
CA LEU A 38 -18.18 -6.77 4.16
C LEU A 38 -17.14 -7.53 4.99
N LEU A 39 -17.57 -7.93 6.18
CA LEU A 39 -16.83 -8.47 7.33
C LEU A 39 -16.30 -7.31 8.22
N SER A 40 -16.93 -6.90 9.32
CA SER A 40 -17.70 -7.66 10.32
C SER A 40 -18.64 -6.70 11.09
N GLY A 41 -19.77 -7.19 11.57
CA GLY A 41 -20.62 -6.41 12.49
C GLY A 41 -19.82 -5.90 13.68
N ASP A 42 -20.03 -4.64 14.08
CA ASP A 42 -19.36 -3.91 15.18
C ASP A 42 -17.83 -4.10 15.33
N GLY A 43 -17.15 -4.62 14.30
CA GLY A 43 -15.78 -5.13 14.37
C GLY A 43 -14.87 -4.51 13.30
N PRO A 44 -13.54 -4.63 13.47
CA PRO A 44 -12.58 -4.00 12.58
C PRO A 44 -12.72 -4.49 11.14
N GLU A 45 -12.57 -3.56 10.19
CA GLU A 45 -12.66 -3.78 8.75
C GLU A 45 -11.40 -4.53 8.25
N LEU A 46 -11.35 -5.84 8.48
CA LEU A 46 -10.31 -6.74 8.02
C LEU A 46 -10.85 -7.66 6.93
N ASP A 47 -10.08 -7.86 5.87
CA ASP A 47 -10.41 -8.74 4.75
C ASP A 47 -9.52 -10.00 4.72
N PRO A 48 -9.82 -11.01 3.88
CA PRO A 48 -9.04 -12.24 3.80
C PRO A 48 -7.55 -12.04 3.46
N PHE A 49 -7.16 -10.89 2.92
CA PHE A 49 -5.79 -10.56 2.56
C PHE A 49 -4.99 -9.93 3.71
N ASP A 50 -5.61 -9.73 4.89
CA ASP A 50 -4.95 -9.40 6.16
C ASP A 50 -4.20 -10.59 6.75
N THR A 51 -3.26 -11.11 5.97
CA THR A 51 -2.46 -12.26 6.31
C THR A 51 -1.20 -11.85 7.08
N PRO A 52 -0.52 -12.78 7.78
CA PRO A 52 0.79 -12.52 8.37
C PRO A 52 1.90 -12.10 7.39
N GLN A 53 1.65 -12.21 6.08
CA GLN A 53 2.59 -11.83 5.01
C GLN A 53 2.32 -10.41 4.50
N ALA A 54 1.18 -9.81 4.83
CA ALA A 54 0.92 -8.41 4.54
C ALA A 54 1.80 -7.52 5.42
N THR A 55 2.29 -6.44 4.82
CA THR A 55 3.01 -5.37 5.52
C THR A 55 2.19 -4.10 5.44
N TYR A 56 1.92 -3.51 6.59
CA TYR A 56 1.25 -2.23 6.71
C TYR A 56 2.26 -1.11 6.84
N LEU A 57 2.02 0.01 6.16
CA LEU A 57 2.61 1.30 6.51
C LEU A 57 1.54 2.11 7.24
N LEU A 58 1.79 2.40 8.51
CA LEU A 58 0.90 3.21 9.32
C LEU A 58 1.49 4.62 9.43
N GLY A 59 0.80 5.60 8.85
CA GLY A 59 1.21 7.00 8.91
C GLY A 59 0.81 7.58 10.25
N MET A 60 1.81 7.72 11.12
CA MET A 60 1.69 8.25 12.46
C MET A 60 1.86 9.76 12.44
N LEU A 61 1.03 10.45 13.22
CA LEU A 61 1.29 11.80 13.66
C LEU A 61 1.25 11.79 15.19
N GLU A 62 2.39 12.07 15.82
CA GLU A 62 2.59 11.81 17.24
C GLU A 62 2.29 10.32 17.55
N ASP A 63 1.40 10.03 18.50
CA ASP A 63 1.04 8.66 18.88
C ASP A 63 -0.22 8.13 18.14
N GLN A 64 -0.72 8.86 17.14
CA GLN A 64 -1.96 8.53 16.44
C GLN A 64 -1.71 8.07 15.00
N VAL A 65 -2.33 6.95 14.61
CA VAL A 65 -2.43 6.54 13.20
C VAL A 65 -3.48 7.42 12.50
N ILE A 66 -3.06 8.15 11.47
CA ILE A 66 -3.94 9.04 10.69
C ILE A 66 -4.10 8.59 9.23
N SER A 67 -3.25 7.68 8.78
CA SER A 67 -3.30 7.09 7.44
C SER A 67 -2.74 5.68 7.43
N SER A 68 -3.12 4.89 6.45
CA SER A 68 -2.59 3.54 6.24
C SER A 68 -2.36 3.24 4.76
N ALA A 69 -1.48 2.28 4.50
CA ALA A 69 -1.39 1.54 3.27
C ALA A 69 -1.03 0.09 3.59
N ARG A 70 -1.50 -0.87 2.79
CA ARG A 70 -1.14 -2.29 2.90
C ARG A 70 -0.43 -2.73 1.64
N LEU A 71 0.72 -3.38 1.82
CA LEU A 71 1.51 -4.00 0.76
C LEU A 71 1.50 -5.52 0.93
N THR A 72 1.24 -6.23 -0.15
CA THR A 72 1.24 -7.70 -0.21
C THR A 72 2.09 -8.15 -1.38
N PRO A 73 3.01 -9.13 -1.22
CA PRO A 73 3.76 -9.66 -2.37
C PRO A 73 2.81 -10.17 -3.44
N THR A 74 3.02 -9.83 -4.72
CA THR A 74 2.09 -10.30 -5.76
C THR A 74 2.21 -11.81 -6.03
N THR A 75 3.23 -12.47 -5.49
CA THR A 75 3.45 -13.93 -5.58
C THR A 75 2.54 -14.78 -4.69
N ILE A 76 1.75 -14.15 -3.84
CA ILE A 76 0.77 -14.83 -2.98
C ILE A 76 -0.63 -14.32 -3.33
N ALA A 77 -1.66 -15.05 -2.89
CA ALA A 77 -3.05 -14.65 -3.14
C ALA A 77 -3.31 -13.21 -2.67
N ASN A 78 -3.85 -12.39 -3.57
CA ASN A 78 -4.15 -10.97 -3.36
C ASN A 78 -5.36 -10.56 -4.22
N HIS A 79 -5.82 -9.32 -4.04
CA HIS A 79 -6.95 -8.76 -4.81
C HIS A 79 -6.81 -8.95 -6.33
N MET A 80 -5.59 -8.82 -6.85
CA MET A 80 -5.30 -8.89 -8.29
C MET A 80 -5.37 -10.30 -8.85
N SER A 81 -4.90 -11.30 -8.10
CA SER A 81 -4.98 -12.70 -8.53
C SER A 81 -6.37 -13.28 -8.36
N GLU A 82 -7.07 -12.92 -7.27
CA GLU A 82 -8.32 -13.55 -6.88
C GLU A 82 -9.58 -12.83 -7.42
N GLU A 83 -9.61 -11.50 -7.40
CA GLU A 83 -10.84 -10.73 -7.65
C GLU A 83 -10.80 -9.89 -8.94
N PHE A 84 -9.63 -9.35 -9.30
CA PHE A 84 -9.49 -8.39 -10.41
C PHE A 84 -8.60 -8.90 -11.55
N SER A 85 -8.45 -10.22 -11.68
CA SER A 85 -7.63 -10.83 -12.72
C SER A 85 -8.14 -10.53 -14.13
N ASP A 86 -9.45 -10.35 -14.28
CA ASP A 86 -10.10 -9.96 -15.54
C ASP A 86 -9.82 -8.51 -15.96
N MET A 87 -9.39 -7.65 -15.03
CA MET A 87 -8.97 -6.26 -15.30
C MET A 87 -7.48 -6.13 -15.63
N CYS A 88 -6.74 -7.25 -15.64
CA CYS A 88 -5.30 -7.32 -15.88
C CYS A 88 -5.01 -7.83 -17.32
N GLU A 89 -5.48 -7.08 -18.32
CA GLU A 89 -5.44 -7.44 -19.74
C GLU A 89 -4.04 -7.37 -20.38
N HIS A 90 -3.18 -6.49 -19.87
CA HIS A 90 -1.84 -6.16 -20.41
C HIS A 90 -0.70 -6.58 -19.50
N ILE A 91 -0.98 -6.78 -18.22
CA ILE A 91 -0.01 -7.16 -17.20
C ILE A 91 -0.54 -8.41 -16.52
N ARG A 92 0.26 -9.46 -16.41
CA ARG A 92 -0.15 -10.67 -15.70
C ARG A 92 -0.05 -10.43 -14.20
N PRO A 93 -1.04 -10.85 -13.39
CA PRO A 93 -0.87 -10.86 -11.95
C PRO A 93 0.26 -11.84 -11.59
N CYS A 94 0.96 -11.59 -10.47
CA CYS A 94 2.07 -12.38 -9.92
C CYS A 94 3.45 -12.13 -10.55
N HIS A 95 4.25 -11.31 -9.87
CA HIS A 95 5.64 -11.00 -10.16
C HIS A 95 6.50 -11.08 -8.86
N PRO A 96 7.70 -11.69 -8.90
CA PRO A 96 8.52 -11.96 -7.71
C PRO A 96 9.00 -10.70 -6.98
N ASP A 97 9.08 -9.59 -7.68
CA ASP A 97 9.64 -8.31 -7.26
C ASP A 97 8.59 -7.19 -7.26
N TRP A 98 7.30 -7.51 -7.26
CA TRP A 98 6.21 -6.54 -7.25
C TRP A 98 5.37 -6.64 -5.99
N ALA A 99 4.78 -5.50 -5.58
CA ALA A 99 3.87 -5.41 -4.45
C ALA A 99 2.46 -4.96 -4.88
N ASP A 100 1.44 -5.64 -4.36
CA ASP A 100 0.05 -5.18 -4.41
C ASP A 100 -0.18 -4.14 -3.32
N LEU A 101 -0.62 -2.94 -3.71
CA LEU A 101 -0.95 -1.82 -2.84
C LEU A 101 -2.46 -1.74 -2.67
N SER A 102 -2.93 -1.94 -1.44
CA SER A 102 -4.34 -1.84 -1.06
C SER A 102 -4.50 -1.02 0.22
N ARG A 103 -5.75 -0.79 0.65
CA ARG A 103 -6.09 -0.12 1.92
C ARG A 103 -5.35 1.23 2.12
N THR A 104 -5.11 1.95 1.02
CA THR A 104 -4.53 3.29 1.09
C THR A 104 -5.61 4.27 1.49
N CYS A 105 -5.54 4.77 2.72
CA CYS A 105 -6.54 5.71 3.22
C CYS A 105 -5.94 6.72 4.19
N VAL A 106 -6.62 7.85 4.29
CA VAL A 106 -6.33 8.96 5.20
C VAL A 106 -7.63 9.31 5.90
N LEU A 107 -7.57 9.49 7.23
CA LEU A 107 -8.72 9.93 8.00
C LEU A 107 -9.22 11.29 7.50
N PRO A 108 -10.54 11.53 7.40
CA PRO A 108 -11.09 12.70 6.71
C PRO A 108 -10.56 14.05 7.19
N GLU A 109 -10.36 14.22 8.49
CA GLU A 109 -9.86 15.45 9.09
C GLU A 109 -8.36 15.72 8.84
N TYR A 110 -7.64 14.77 8.25
CA TYR A 110 -6.24 14.90 7.80
C TYR A 110 -6.11 14.88 6.27
N ARG A 111 -7.24 14.94 5.55
CA ARG A 111 -7.26 15.08 4.08
C ARG A 111 -7.05 16.55 3.74
N ASP A 112 -5.81 16.98 3.82
CA ASP A 112 -5.43 18.31 3.38
C ASP A 112 -5.44 18.41 1.85
N THR A 113 -5.76 19.59 1.33
CA THR A 113 -5.62 19.90 -0.09
C THR A 113 -4.49 20.91 -0.27
N GLY A 114 -3.37 20.49 -0.85
CA GLY A 114 -2.20 21.36 -1.04
C GLY A 114 -0.89 20.60 -1.19
N ALA A 115 0.20 21.36 -1.27
CA ALA A 115 1.55 20.79 -1.14
C ALA A 115 1.67 20.15 0.26
N ASN A 116 2.28 18.96 0.32
CA ASN A 116 2.45 18.16 1.54
C ASN A 116 1.15 17.53 2.08
N ASP A 117 0.20 17.18 1.23
CA ASP A 117 -0.97 16.43 1.68
C ASP A 117 -0.57 15.05 2.30
N THR A 118 -1.35 14.60 3.28
CA THR A 118 -1.08 13.31 3.96
C THR A 118 -1.12 12.12 3.00
N PHE A 119 -1.94 12.21 1.94
CA PHE A 119 -2.05 11.17 0.93
C PHE A 119 -0.78 11.05 0.08
N GLY A 120 -0.24 12.16 -0.44
CA GLY A 120 1.04 12.19 -1.15
C GLY A 120 2.21 11.77 -0.27
N GLN A 121 2.20 12.14 1.02
CA GLN A 121 3.18 11.63 1.98
C GLN A 121 3.11 10.11 2.15
N MET A 122 1.92 9.53 2.29
CA MET A 122 1.74 8.08 2.38
C MET A 122 2.21 7.37 1.10
N LEU A 123 1.89 7.90 -0.07
CA LEU A 123 2.37 7.38 -1.36
C LEU A 123 3.92 7.42 -1.44
N CYS A 124 4.54 8.52 -1.04
CA CYS A 124 6.00 8.61 -1.01
C CYS A 124 6.63 7.63 -0.01
N ALA A 125 5.99 7.39 1.14
CA ALA A 125 6.44 6.39 2.10
C ALA A 125 6.33 4.96 1.55
N VAL A 126 5.27 4.65 0.78
CA VAL A 126 5.15 3.38 0.04
C VAL A 126 6.30 3.24 -0.95
N MET A 127 6.58 4.27 -1.74
CA MET A 127 7.68 4.27 -2.71
C MET A 127 9.04 4.05 -2.04
N GLU A 128 9.30 4.74 -0.93
CA GLU A 128 10.51 4.61 -0.12
C GLU A 128 10.67 3.19 0.42
N PHE A 129 9.62 2.63 1.03
CA PHE A 129 9.64 1.26 1.53
C PHE A 129 9.86 0.23 0.41
N CYS A 130 9.17 0.38 -0.72
CA CYS A 130 9.32 -0.52 -1.85
C CYS A 130 10.76 -0.50 -2.39
N LEU A 131 11.37 0.68 -2.50
CA LEU A 131 12.75 0.83 -2.93
C LEU A 131 13.73 0.14 -1.97
N ASP A 132 13.56 0.34 -0.67
CA ASP A 132 14.38 -0.30 0.39
C ASP A 132 14.31 -1.83 0.36
N GLU A 133 13.14 -2.39 0.03
CA GLU A 133 12.91 -3.83 -0.04
C GLU A 133 13.25 -4.46 -1.41
N GLY A 134 13.73 -3.66 -2.36
CA GLY A 134 14.09 -4.11 -3.71
C GLY A 134 12.89 -4.46 -4.60
N ILE A 135 11.73 -3.87 -4.32
CA ILE A 135 10.54 -3.97 -5.17
C ILE A 135 10.71 -3.06 -6.39
N THR A 136 10.36 -3.57 -7.57
CA THR A 136 10.50 -2.82 -8.84
C THR A 136 9.21 -2.15 -9.27
N HIS A 137 8.05 -2.67 -8.86
CA HIS A 137 6.74 -2.09 -9.16
C HIS A 137 5.78 -2.25 -7.99
N THR A 138 4.95 -1.24 -7.77
CA THR A 138 3.89 -1.28 -6.77
C THR A 138 2.61 -0.68 -7.32
N GLY A 139 1.46 -1.20 -6.90
CA GLY A 139 0.15 -0.71 -7.34
C GLY A 139 -0.93 -1.76 -7.17
N GLY A 140 -2.06 -1.57 -7.80
CA GLY A 140 -3.21 -2.44 -7.62
C GLY A 140 -4.49 -1.82 -8.18
N VAL A 141 -5.63 -2.32 -7.72
CA VAL A 141 -6.93 -1.75 -8.05
C VAL A 141 -7.13 -0.43 -7.32
N MET A 142 -7.60 0.60 -8.04
CA MET A 142 -7.91 1.90 -7.47
C MET A 142 -9.10 2.54 -8.16
N ARG A 143 -9.76 3.49 -7.48
CA ARG A 143 -10.71 4.40 -8.12
C ARG A 143 -9.98 5.27 -9.15
N GLN A 144 -10.54 5.38 -10.35
CA GLN A 144 -9.87 6.00 -11.48
C GLN A 144 -9.40 7.44 -11.22
N PHE A 145 -10.14 8.21 -10.44
CA PHE A 145 -9.74 9.60 -10.14
C PHE A 145 -8.42 9.69 -9.35
N LEU A 146 -8.04 8.66 -8.59
CA LEU A 146 -6.78 8.63 -7.83
C LEU A 146 -5.55 8.51 -8.74
N LEU A 147 -5.75 8.13 -10.00
CA LEU A 147 -4.68 8.11 -11.00
C LEU A 147 -4.00 9.48 -11.12
N LYS A 148 -4.77 10.56 -10.97
CA LYS A 148 -4.25 11.92 -11.01
C LYS A 148 -3.18 12.15 -9.94
N ASN A 149 -3.37 11.65 -8.72
CA ASN A 149 -2.38 11.80 -7.65
C ASN A 149 -1.04 11.17 -8.03
N TRP A 150 -1.03 10.00 -8.67
CA TRP A 150 0.21 9.36 -9.11
C TRP A 150 0.89 10.14 -10.24
N LEU A 151 0.10 10.67 -11.18
CA LEU A 151 0.60 11.50 -12.28
C LEU A 151 1.17 12.84 -11.78
N ASP A 152 0.51 13.49 -10.81
CA ASP A 152 0.96 14.74 -10.22
C ASP A 152 2.32 14.58 -9.50
N LEU A 153 2.58 13.41 -8.90
CA LEU A 153 3.87 13.05 -8.30
C LEU A 153 4.97 12.79 -9.36
N GLY A 154 4.62 12.83 -10.66
CA GLY A 154 5.54 12.60 -11.77
C GLY A 154 5.92 11.12 -11.95
N TRP A 155 5.09 10.20 -11.46
CA TRP A 155 5.36 8.77 -11.56
C TRP A 155 5.00 8.20 -12.92
N ASN A 156 5.77 7.22 -13.39
CA ASN A 156 5.41 6.45 -14.56
C ASN A 156 4.32 5.44 -14.19
N VAL A 157 3.09 5.70 -14.65
CA VAL A 157 1.94 4.82 -14.35
C VAL A 157 1.68 3.90 -15.54
N ILE A 158 1.58 2.59 -15.24
CA ILE A 158 1.35 1.53 -16.21
C ILE A 158 -0.02 0.90 -15.92
N PRO A 159 -1.06 1.23 -16.69
CA PRO A 159 -2.36 0.57 -16.59
C PRO A 159 -2.24 -0.91 -16.96
N ALA A 160 -2.81 -1.79 -16.14
CA ALA A 160 -2.85 -3.22 -16.42
C ALA A 160 -4.00 -3.61 -17.37
N GLY A 161 -4.97 -2.74 -17.59
CA GLY A 161 -6.11 -2.98 -18.47
C GLY A 161 -7.07 -1.79 -18.50
N LEU A 162 -8.21 -1.96 -19.17
CA LEU A 162 -9.22 -0.90 -19.28
C LEU A 162 -9.96 -0.66 -17.94
N PRO A 163 -10.34 0.61 -17.65
CA PRO A 163 -11.19 0.90 -16.50
C PRO A 163 -12.54 0.17 -16.59
N ARG A 164 -13.08 -0.27 -15.44
CA ARG A 164 -14.38 -0.91 -15.31
C ARG A 164 -15.24 -0.22 -14.26
N LEU A 165 -16.55 -0.23 -14.48
CA LEU A 165 -17.52 0.30 -13.52
C LEU A 165 -17.80 -0.75 -12.45
N LEU A 166 -17.39 -0.46 -11.22
CA LEU A 166 -17.57 -1.32 -10.06
C LEU A 166 -18.41 -0.57 -9.02
N SER A 167 -19.56 -1.12 -8.63
CA SER A 167 -20.47 -0.51 -7.65
C SER A 167 -20.85 0.96 -7.96
N GLY A 168 -20.90 1.33 -9.24
CA GLY A 168 -21.24 2.70 -9.68
C GLY A 168 -20.04 3.65 -9.81
N GLU A 169 -18.82 3.20 -9.53
CA GLU A 169 -17.61 4.00 -9.64
C GLU A 169 -16.58 3.37 -10.59
N TRP A 170 -15.90 4.21 -11.36
CA TRP A 170 -14.84 3.75 -12.25
C TRP A 170 -13.60 3.34 -11.47
N HIS A 171 -13.14 2.13 -11.72
CA HIS A 171 -11.92 1.56 -11.17
C HIS A 171 -11.02 1.11 -12.30
N LEU A 172 -9.71 1.16 -12.07
CA LEU A 172 -8.73 0.50 -12.94
C LEU A 172 -7.67 -0.17 -12.10
N VAL A 173 -6.92 -1.04 -12.76
CA VAL A 173 -5.70 -1.61 -12.21
C VAL A 173 -4.52 -0.89 -12.81
N ALA A 174 -3.62 -0.37 -11.99
CA ALA A 174 -2.37 0.21 -12.47
C ALA A 174 -1.23 0.00 -11.47
N TYR A 175 -0.02 0.00 -12.02
CA TYR A 175 1.23 -0.08 -11.29
C TYR A 175 2.10 1.13 -11.59
N VAL A 176 3.06 1.42 -10.71
CA VAL A 176 4.09 2.43 -10.94
C VAL A 176 5.47 1.81 -10.78
N ASP A 177 6.43 2.37 -11.52
CA ASP A 177 7.83 2.03 -11.36
C ASP A 177 8.35 2.51 -10.00
N VAL A 178 9.01 1.59 -9.29
CA VAL A 178 9.72 1.88 -8.05
C VAL A 178 11.18 2.12 -8.37
N ASN A 179 11.61 3.37 -8.22
CA ASN A 179 13.00 3.79 -8.43
C ASN A 179 13.25 5.15 -7.75
N GLU A 180 14.54 5.53 -7.69
CA GLU A 180 15.01 6.79 -7.10
C GLU A 180 14.42 8.04 -7.79
N ILE A 181 14.14 7.97 -9.10
CA ILE A 181 13.58 9.11 -9.85
C ILE A 181 12.13 9.34 -9.40
N SER A 182 11.32 8.29 -9.34
CA SER A 182 9.93 8.32 -8.84
C SER A 182 9.89 8.82 -7.39
N LEU A 183 10.75 8.30 -6.52
CA LEU A 183 10.82 8.73 -5.11
C LEU A 183 11.19 10.21 -4.99
N ARG A 184 12.22 10.65 -5.71
CA ARG A 184 12.66 12.05 -5.68
C ARG A 184 11.59 13.01 -6.20
N SER A 185 10.94 12.66 -7.32
CA SER A 185 9.86 13.46 -7.89
C SER A 185 8.67 13.58 -6.94
N GLY A 186 8.25 12.46 -6.34
CA GLY A 186 7.18 12.43 -5.36
C GLY A 186 7.49 13.28 -4.14
N ARG A 187 8.70 13.15 -3.58
CA ARG A 187 9.17 13.96 -2.44
C ARG A 187 9.17 15.45 -2.75
N LEU A 188 9.64 15.86 -3.93
CA LEU A 188 9.63 17.26 -4.35
C LEU A 188 8.20 17.81 -4.43
N HIS A 189 7.28 17.07 -5.05
CA HIS A 189 5.89 17.48 -5.19
C HIS A 189 5.17 17.57 -3.83
N ALA A 190 5.40 16.58 -2.96
CA ALA A 190 4.82 16.52 -1.62
C ALA A 190 5.62 17.29 -0.56
N GLY A 191 6.60 18.11 -0.96
CA GLY A 191 7.48 18.91 -0.10
C GLY A 191 8.07 18.15 1.09
N ILE A 192 8.49 16.91 0.84
CA ILE A 192 9.16 16.02 1.78
C ILE A 192 10.66 16.18 1.62
N ASP A 193 11.33 16.55 2.71
CA ASP A 193 12.78 16.78 2.75
C ASP A 193 13.56 15.71 3.54
N ARG A 194 12.85 14.73 4.11
CA ARG A 194 13.42 13.66 4.94
C ARG A 194 12.80 12.30 4.61
N PRO A 195 13.49 11.19 4.91
CA PRO A 195 12.88 9.85 4.94
C PRO A 195 11.65 9.82 5.83
N LEU A 196 10.58 9.15 5.38
CA LEU A 196 9.35 8.98 6.15
C LEU A 196 9.26 7.62 6.82
N VAL A 197 9.97 6.61 6.33
CA VAL A 197 9.84 5.23 6.78
C VAL A 197 10.53 5.04 8.14
N VAL A 198 9.80 4.47 9.10
CA VAL A 198 10.28 4.13 10.44
C VAL A 198 10.12 2.64 10.69
N ARG A 199 11.18 1.98 11.16
CA ARG A 199 11.19 0.54 11.46
C ARG A 199 11.43 0.31 12.95
N ASN A 200 10.36 0.07 13.69
CA ASN A 200 10.44 -0.25 15.12
C ASN A 200 10.25 -1.75 15.38
N GLY A 201 11.03 -2.29 16.30
CA GLY A 201 10.99 -3.71 16.64
C GLY A 201 11.52 -4.63 15.54
N ALA A 202 11.30 -5.94 15.71
CA ALA A 202 11.77 -6.94 14.77
C ALA A 202 11.02 -6.84 13.41
N GLN A 203 11.77 -6.94 12.31
CA GLN A 203 11.25 -6.86 10.95
C GLN A 203 11.39 -8.20 10.22
N ILE A 204 10.56 -8.40 9.18
CA ILE A 204 10.69 -9.49 8.21
C ILE A 204 10.98 -8.83 6.86
N PRO A 205 11.90 -9.37 6.05
CA PRO A 205 12.03 -8.97 4.65
C PRO A 205 10.71 -9.13 3.91
N PHE A 206 10.33 -8.14 3.10
CA PHE A 206 9.09 -8.18 2.33
C PHE A 206 9.15 -9.27 1.26
N ILE A 207 10.25 -9.30 0.49
CA ILE A 207 10.56 -10.39 -0.43
C ILE A 207 11.41 -11.43 0.31
N LYS A 208 10.92 -12.66 0.38
CA LYS A 208 11.75 -13.79 0.82
C LYS A 208 12.63 -14.20 -0.36
N LEU A 209 13.91 -13.82 -0.32
CA LEU A 209 14.89 -14.38 -1.24
C LEU A 209 14.86 -15.90 -1.12
N SER A 210 14.52 -16.59 -2.21
CA SER A 210 14.72 -18.04 -2.29
C SER A 210 16.22 -18.27 -2.17
N ARG A 211 16.65 -18.87 -1.05
CA ARG A 211 18.02 -19.39 -0.94
C ARG A 211 18.20 -20.37 -2.10
N SER A 212 19.07 -20.05 -3.05
CA SER A 212 19.54 -21.04 -4.02
C SER A 212 20.12 -22.21 -3.21
N PRO A 213 19.77 -23.47 -3.52
CA PRO A 213 20.45 -24.59 -2.89
C PRO A 213 21.91 -24.52 -3.35
N THR A 214 22.81 -24.21 -2.42
CA THR A 214 24.24 -24.38 -2.60
C THR A 214 24.45 -25.81 -3.10
N MET A 215 25.00 -25.94 -4.32
CA MET A 215 25.47 -27.21 -4.84
C MET A 215 26.43 -27.81 -3.82
N GLU A 216 25.99 -28.84 -3.11
CA GLU A 216 26.90 -29.76 -2.44
C GLU A 216 27.77 -30.38 -3.54
N THR A 217 29.03 -30.01 -3.49
CA THR A 217 30.09 -30.61 -4.30
C THR A 217 30.25 -32.03 -3.79
N VAL A 218 29.70 -32.99 -4.55
CA VAL A 218 29.94 -34.41 -4.32
C VAL A 218 31.43 -34.66 -4.58
N SER A 219 32.13 -35.02 -3.51
CA SER A 219 33.50 -35.58 -3.56
C SER A 219 33.46 -37.05 -3.92
#